data_AF-A0A382R1K4-F1
#
_entry.id   AF-A0A382R1K4-F1
#
_cell.length_a   1.000
_cell.length_b   1.000
_cell.length_c   1.000
_cell.angle_alpha   90.00
_cell.angle_beta   90.00
_cell.angle_gamma   90.00
#
_symmetry.space_group_name_H-M   'P 1'
#
loop_
_entity.id
_entity.type
_entity.pdbx_description
1 polymer ?
#
loop_
_entity_poly.entity_id
_entity_poly.type
_entity_poly.pdbx_seq_one_letter_code
_entity_poly.pdbx_strand_id
1 'polypeptide(L)'
;MAQSSVEVLLIVMLLVLFLIVFALLFYLLKKTSELEKITKQRRVVPLAKKGGPLLGLLGREIWDTLSDQSAPSERNTEVRKRYAYILQRHIEEIVEQGIYDTRKGIREEPRPEASIGGTKGEVLSWIPAKYVKRLYNLGRDLSGEE
;
A
#
# COMPACT_ATOMS: atom_id res chain seq x y z
N MET A 1 19.87 -15.76 64.59
CA MET A 1 19.36 -16.69 63.55
C MET A 1 18.21 -16.09 62.72
N ALA A 2 17.40 -15.14 63.23
CA ALA A 2 16.31 -14.53 62.44
C ALA A 2 16.78 -13.59 61.33
N GLN A 3 17.90 -12.88 61.52
CA GLN A 3 18.40 -11.87 60.58
C GLN A 3 18.87 -12.50 59.25
N SER A 4 19.59 -13.63 59.31
CA SER A 4 19.98 -14.41 58.13
C SER A 4 18.77 -15.01 57.40
N SER A 5 17.71 -15.40 58.12
CA SER A 5 16.49 -15.92 57.49
C SER A 5 15.71 -14.85 56.72
N VAL A 6 15.69 -13.61 57.22
CA VAL A 6 15.05 -12.48 56.53
C VAL A 6 15.85 -12.08 55.30
N GLU A 7 17.19 -12.03 55.38
CA GLU A 7 18.06 -11.75 54.24
C GLU A 7 17.91 -12.81 53.14
N VAL A 8 17.87 -14.09 53.51
CA VAL A 8 17.63 -15.19 52.56
C VAL A 8 16.24 -15.05 51.91
N LEU A 9 15.21 -14.70 52.68
CA LEU A 9 13.86 -14.52 52.15
C LEU A 9 13.77 -13.34 51.17
N LEU A 10 14.47 -12.23 51.43
CA LEU A 10 14.56 -11.09 50.53
C LEU A 10 15.29 -11.44 49.22
N ILE A 11 16.38 -12.20 49.31
CA ILE A 11 17.13 -12.67 48.13
C ILE A 11 16.26 -13.59 47.27
N VAL A 12 15.52 -14.51 47.89
CA VAL A 12 14.60 -15.41 47.18
C VAL A 12 13.48 -14.61 46.50
N MET A 13 12.88 -13.63 47.19
CA MET A 13 11.85 -12.77 46.60
C MET A 13 12.37 -11.95 45.42
N LEU A 14 13.59 -11.41 45.51
CA LEU A 14 14.23 -10.66 44.43
C LEU A 14 14.51 -11.55 43.22
N LEU A 15 14.97 -12.78 43.46
CA LEU A 15 15.24 -13.77 42.41
C LEU A 15 13.94 -14.17 41.69
N VAL A 16 12.85 -14.38 42.43
CA VAL A 16 11.52 -14.66 41.85
C VAL A 16 11.03 -13.47 41.01
N LEU A 17 11.15 -12.24 41.51
CA LEU A 17 10.77 -11.04 40.77
C LEU A 17 11.57 -10.92 39.47
N PHE A 18 12.87 -11.16 39.51
CA PHE A 18 13.75 -11.13 38.34
C PHE A 18 13.32 -12.18 37.30
N LEU A 19 13.00 -13.40 37.72
CA LEU A 19 12.50 -14.45 36.84
C LEU A 19 11.17 -14.07 36.18
N ILE A 20 10.26 -13.42 36.91
CA ILE A 20 8.98 -12.94 36.36
C ILE A 20 9.23 -11.89 35.27
N VAL A 21 10.09 -10.90 35.54
CA VAL A 21 10.44 -9.86 34.56
C VAL A 21 11.07 -10.49 33.31
N PHE A 22 12.00 -11.43 33.49
CA PHE A 22 12.66 -12.12 32.38
C PHE A 22 11.66 -12.93 31.54
N ALA A 23 10.73 -13.64 32.18
CA ALA A 23 9.66 -14.36 31.49
C ALA A 23 8.75 -13.41 30.69
N LEU A 24 8.44 -12.22 31.23
CA LEU A 24 7.67 -11.20 30.52
C LEU A 24 8.40 -10.69 29.27
N LEU A 25 9.70 -10.40 29.38
CA LEU A 25 10.52 -9.97 28.24
C LEU A 25 10.59 -11.07 27.17
N PHE A 26 10.81 -12.32 27.57
CA PHE A 26 10.81 -13.45 26.65
C PHE A 26 9.46 -13.63 25.95
N TYR A 27 8.36 -13.47 26.68
CA TYR A 27 7.01 -13.51 26.11
C TYR A 27 6.79 -12.38 25.09
N LEU A 28 7.24 -11.16 25.40
CA LEU A 28 7.15 -10.03 24.47
C LEU A 28 7.98 -10.29 23.21
N LEU A 29 9.20 -10.82 23.33
CA LEU A 29 10.05 -11.19 22.19
C LEU A 29 9.43 -12.30 21.34
N LYS A 30 8.82 -13.31 21.96
CA LYS A 30 8.12 -14.37 21.26
C LYS A 30 6.88 -13.83 20.54
N LYS A 31 6.09 -12.98 21.19
CA LYS A 31 4.90 -12.35 20.62
C LYS A 31 5.24 -11.42 19.46
N THR A 32 6.28 -10.59 19.58
CA THR A 32 6.74 -9.75 18.46
C THR A 32 7.25 -10.60 17.29
N SER A 33 7.91 -11.73 17.57
CA SER A 33 8.34 -12.67 16.53
C SER A 33 7.17 -13.36 15.80
N GLU A 34 6.06 -13.64 16.49
CA GLU A 34 4.84 -14.16 15.85
C GLU A 34 4.15 -13.11 14.97
N LEU A 35 4.13 -11.84 15.40
CA LEU A 35 3.69 -10.73 14.54
C LEU A 35 4.57 -10.57 13.29
N GLU A 36 5.87 -10.80 13.42
CA GLU A 36 6.81 -10.70 12.29
C GLU A 36 6.60 -11.81 11.25
N LYS A 37 6.22 -13.03 11.69
CA LYS A 37 5.90 -14.16 10.79
C LYS A 37 4.60 -13.97 10.01
N ILE A 38 3.57 -13.41 10.64
CA ILE A 38 2.31 -13.04 9.97
C ILE A 38 2.56 -11.95 8.91
N THR A 39 3.54 -11.08 9.14
CA THR A 39 3.92 -10.02 8.19
C THR A 39 4.79 -10.56 7.03
N LYS A 40 5.68 -11.53 7.28
CA LYS A 40 6.56 -12.12 6.24
C LYS A 40 5.90 -13.15 5.33
N GLN A 41 4.84 -13.84 5.76
CA GLN A 41 4.07 -14.75 4.88
C GLN A 41 3.12 -14.00 3.94
N ARG A 42 2.88 -12.71 4.16
CA ARG A 42 2.12 -11.85 3.25
C ARG A 42 3.06 -11.27 2.19
N ARG A 43 3.60 -12.15 1.33
CA ARG A 43 4.17 -11.73 0.05
C ARG A 43 3.07 -11.00 -0.74
N VAL A 44 3.27 -9.69 -0.90
CA VAL A 44 2.65 -8.82 -1.92
C VAL A 44 1.12 -8.70 -1.86
N VAL A 45 0.62 -7.89 -0.92
CA VAL A 45 -0.42 -6.92 -1.31
C VAL A 45 0.19 -5.56 -0.98
N PRO A 46 0.64 -4.77 -1.97
CA PRO A 46 1.13 -3.44 -1.68
C PRO A 46 -0.01 -2.70 -0.99
N LEU A 47 0.30 -2.18 0.21
CA LEU A 47 -0.39 -1.10 0.90
C LEU A 47 -1.85 -0.93 0.45
N ALA A 48 -2.81 -1.49 1.20
CA ALA A 48 -4.26 -1.35 0.96
C ALA A 48 -4.55 0.04 0.35
N LYS A 49 -4.80 0.05 -0.97
CA LYS A 49 -4.87 1.29 -1.75
C LYS A 49 -6.06 2.08 -1.21
N LYS A 50 -5.78 3.22 -0.59
CA LYS A 50 -6.72 4.08 0.16
C LYS A 50 -7.71 4.86 -0.73
N GLY A 51 -7.92 4.41 -1.97
CA GLY A 51 -8.89 5.01 -2.87
C GLY A 51 -10.30 4.50 -2.59
N GLY A 52 -11.24 5.41 -2.35
CA GLY A 52 -12.66 5.12 -2.23
C GLY A 52 -13.33 4.83 -3.57
N PRO A 53 -14.58 4.33 -3.54
CA PRO A 53 -15.36 4.06 -4.73
C PRO A 53 -15.82 5.35 -5.42
N LEU A 54 -15.81 5.36 -6.74
CA LEU A 54 -16.44 6.39 -7.55
C LEU A 54 -17.85 5.93 -7.92
N LEU A 55 -18.89 6.56 -7.36
CA LEU A 55 -20.30 6.19 -7.62
C LEU A 55 -20.59 4.69 -7.35
N GLY A 56 -19.91 4.13 -6.35
CA GLY A 56 -20.01 2.72 -5.98
C GLY A 56 -19.15 1.76 -6.83
N LEU A 57 -18.37 2.27 -7.80
CA LEU A 57 -17.48 1.47 -8.64
C LEU A 57 -16.02 1.64 -8.20
N LEU A 58 -15.23 0.56 -8.25
CA LEU A 58 -13.82 0.55 -7.82
C LEU A 58 -12.88 0.14 -8.95
N GLY A 59 -11.85 0.96 -9.20
CA GLY A 59 -10.71 0.60 -10.06
C GLY A 59 -11.14 -0.01 -11.39
N ARG A 60 -10.92 -1.32 -11.55
CA ARG A 60 -11.26 -2.06 -12.78
C ARG A 60 -12.74 -2.00 -13.13
N GLU A 61 -13.64 -1.99 -12.16
CA GLU A 61 -15.09 -1.91 -12.42
C GLU A 61 -15.47 -0.63 -13.16
N ILE A 62 -14.79 0.48 -12.85
CA ILE A 62 -14.96 1.75 -13.57
C ILE A 62 -14.54 1.56 -15.03
N TRP A 63 -13.39 0.94 -15.26
CA TRP A 63 -12.87 0.66 -16.60
C TRP A 63 -13.82 -0.24 -17.40
N ASP A 64 -14.28 -1.33 -16.80
CA ASP A 64 -15.17 -2.30 -17.46
C ASP A 64 -16.52 -1.65 -17.79
N THR A 65 -17.08 -0.87 -16.86
CA THR A 65 -18.34 -0.13 -17.07
C THR A 65 -18.23 0.91 -18.20
N LEU A 66 -17.07 1.56 -18.33
CA LEU A 66 -16.83 2.56 -19.38
C LEU A 66 -16.44 1.92 -20.73
N SER A 67 -15.92 0.69 -20.71
CA SER A 67 -15.54 -0.08 -21.89
C SER A 67 -16.71 -0.80 -22.52
N ASP A 68 -17.75 -1.12 -21.73
CA ASP A 68 -18.99 -1.69 -22.25
C ASP A 68 -19.78 -0.64 -23.04
N GLN A 69 -19.86 -0.85 -24.36
CA GLN A 69 -20.57 0.02 -25.30
C GLN A 69 -22.02 -0.44 -25.55
N SER A 70 -22.47 -1.53 -24.92
CA SER A 70 -23.73 -2.19 -25.26
C SER A 70 -24.99 -1.37 -24.94
N ALA A 71 -24.93 -0.40 -24.01
CA ALA A 71 -25.93 0.66 -23.90
C ALA A 71 -25.39 1.87 -23.09
N PRO A 72 -25.32 3.08 -23.66
CA PRO A 72 -24.99 4.28 -22.89
C PRO A 72 -26.14 4.61 -21.95
N SER A 73 -25.99 4.25 -20.67
CA SER A 73 -26.90 4.71 -19.61
C SER A 73 -26.51 6.12 -19.14
N GLU A 74 -27.47 6.87 -18.60
CA GLU A 74 -27.22 8.15 -17.91
C GLU A 74 -26.20 8.00 -16.76
N ARG A 75 -26.12 6.81 -16.17
CA ARG A 75 -25.09 6.47 -15.18
C ARG A 75 -23.69 6.43 -15.82
N ASN A 76 -23.55 5.87 -17.01
CA ASN A 76 -22.26 5.76 -17.70
C ASN A 76 -21.72 7.14 -18.15
N THR A 77 -22.61 8.06 -18.54
CA THR A 77 -22.21 9.43 -18.89
C THR A 77 -21.69 10.18 -17.67
N GLU A 78 -22.34 10.04 -16.52
CA GLU A 78 -21.90 10.65 -15.26
C GLU A 78 -20.58 10.04 -14.75
N VAL A 79 -20.42 8.71 -14.81
CA VAL A 79 -19.15 8.04 -14.47
C VAL A 79 -18.03 8.54 -15.39
N ARG A 80 -18.28 8.67 -16.69
CA ARG A 80 -17.29 9.18 -17.66
C ARG A 80 -16.86 10.61 -17.33
N LYS A 81 -17.83 11.49 -17.04
CA LYS A 81 -17.58 12.89 -16.69
C LYS A 81 -16.72 13.02 -15.44
N ARG A 82 -16.99 12.23 -14.39
CA ARG A 82 -16.22 12.26 -13.14
C ARG A 82 -14.87 11.57 -13.25
N TYR A 83 -14.79 10.48 -14.00
CA TYR A 83 -13.57 9.69 -14.13
C TYR A 83 -12.55 10.33 -15.08
N ALA A 84 -12.95 11.20 -16.00
CA ALA A 84 -12.05 11.83 -16.97
C ALA A 84 -10.82 12.50 -16.33
N TYR A 85 -11.06 13.32 -15.30
CA TYR A 85 -9.97 13.99 -14.57
C TYR A 85 -9.07 13.01 -13.81
N ILE A 86 -9.67 12.00 -13.18
CA ILE A 86 -8.95 10.95 -12.44
C ILE A 86 -8.06 10.13 -13.38
N LEU A 87 -8.59 9.77 -14.55
CA LEU A 87 -7.86 9.02 -15.56
C LEU A 87 -6.70 9.85 -16.12
N GLN A 88 -6.93 11.12 -16.42
CA GLN A 88 -5.88 12.04 -16.86
C GLN A 88 -4.74 12.09 -15.84
N ARG A 89 -5.05 12.32 -14.56
CA ARG A 89 -4.03 12.39 -13.50
C ARG A 89 -3.28 11.07 -13.32
N HIS A 90 -3.96 9.93 -13.43
CA HIS A 90 -3.31 8.62 -13.41
C HIS A 90 -2.30 8.47 -14.57
N ILE A 91 -2.67 8.90 -15.78
CA ILE A 91 -1.77 8.87 -16.94
C ILE A 91 -0.55 9.77 -16.71
N GLU A 92 -0.77 10.99 -16.21
CA GLU A 92 0.31 11.92 -15.88
C GLU A 92 1.30 11.30 -14.89
N GLU A 93 0.82 10.71 -13.79
CA GLU A 93 1.68 10.07 -12.79
C GLU A 93 2.52 8.93 -13.36
N ILE A 94 1.96 8.12 -14.26
CA ILE A 94 2.71 7.03 -14.92
C ILE A 94 3.82 7.59 -15.81
N VAL A 95 3.54 8.64 -16.58
CA VAL A 95 4.52 9.28 -17.47
C VAL A 95 5.61 9.97 -16.66
N GLU A 96 5.23 10.75 -15.64
CA GLU A 96 6.15 11.39 -14.70
C GLU A 96 7.07 10.36 -14.02
N GLN A 97 6.53 9.21 -13.62
CA GLN A 97 7.32 8.11 -13.05
C GLN A 97 8.38 7.61 -14.05
N GLY A 98 8.02 7.45 -15.34
CA GLY A 98 8.97 7.04 -16.38
C GLY A 98 10.13 8.03 -16.58
N ILE A 99 9.80 9.33 -16.61
CA ILE A 99 10.80 10.41 -16.71
C ILE A 99 11.72 10.39 -15.49
N TYR A 100 11.14 10.32 -14.30
CA TYR A 100 11.87 10.34 -13.03
C TYR A 100 12.82 9.15 -12.88
N ASP A 101 12.34 7.96 -13.17
CA ASP A 101 13.11 6.72 -13.08
C ASP A 101 14.32 6.77 -14.03
N THR A 102 14.14 7.29 -15.24
CA THR A 102 15.23 7.43 -16.21
C THR A 102 16.29 8.41 -15.73
N ARG A 103 15.89 9.57 -15.21
CA ARG A 103 16.82 10.54 -14.59
C ARG A 103 17.62 9.96 -13.43
N LYS A 104 17.04 8.98 -12.72
CA LYS A 104 17.71 8.29 -11.61
C LYS A 104 18.50 7.04 -12.02
N GLY A 105 18.44 6.63 -13.29
CA GLY A 105 19.00 5.35 -13.75
C GLY A 105 18.32 4.13 -13.15
N ILE A 106 17.07 4.28 -12.66
CA ILE A 106 16.28 3.20 -12.05
C ILE A 106 15.30 2.65 -13.09
N ARG A 107 14.88 1.40 -12.91
CA ARG A 107 13.79 0.79 -13.67
C ARG A 107 12.85 0.08 -12.72
N GLU A 108 11.72 0.70 -12.42
CA GLU A 108 10.63 0.08 -11.68
C GLU A 108 9.56 -0.48 -12.63
N GLU A 109 8.83 -1.50 -12.18
CA GLU A 109 7.67 -1.99 -12.92
C GLU A 109 6.45 -1.10 -12.58
N PRO A 110 5.86 -0.40 -13.56
CA PRO A 110 4.77 0.54 -13.31
C PRO A 110 3.49 -0.22 -12.91
N ARG A 111 2.73 0.34 -11.97
CA ARG A 111 1.58 -0.35 -11.36
C ARG A 111 0.27 -0.05 -12.10
N PRO A 112 -0.62 -1.04 -12.28
CA PRO A 112 -1.89 -0.84 -12.98
C PRO A 112 -2.95 -0.05 -12.22
N GLU A 113 -2.94 -0.08 -10.89
CA GLU A 113 -3.83 0.73 -10.07
C GLU A 113 -3.06 1.86 -9.36
N ALA A 114 -3.70 3.02 -9.25
CA ALA A 114 -3.21 4.16 -8.47
C ALA A 114 -4.36 4.76 -7.64
N SER A 115 -4.04 5.23 -6.44
CA SER A 115 -4.95 6.06 -5.65
C SER A 115 -4.80 7.50 -6.13
N ILE A 116 -5.78 7.98 -6.88
CA ILE A 116 -5.75 9.31 -7.48
C ILE A 116 -6.72 10.20 -6.72
N GLY A 117 -6.24 11.28 -6.13
CA GLY A 117 -7.06 12.08 -5.23
C GLY A 117 -6.59 13.51 -5.01
N GLY A 118 -7.36 14.18 -4.16
CA GLY A 118 -7.09 15.51 -3.65
C GLY A 118 -7.76 15.69 -2.27
N THR A 119 -7.95 16.93 -1.82
CA THR A 119 -8.47 17.24 -0.47
C THR A 119 -9.85 16.65 -0.13
N LYS A 120 -10.61 16.19 -1.12
CA LYS A 120 -11.95 15.60 -0.97
C LYS A 120 -11.97 14.06 -0.92
N GLY A 121 -10.79 13.43 -0.92
CA GLY A 121 -10.64 11.97 -0.90
C GLY A 121 -9.93 11.45 -2.14
N GLU A 122 -9.42 10.23 -2.01
CA GLU A 122 -8.77 9.49 -3.08
C GLU A 122 -9.76 8.55 -3.75
N VAL A 123 -9.64 8.36 -5.06
CA VAL A 123 -10.37 7.37 -5.84
C VAL A 123 -9.40 6.32 -6.33
N LEU A 124 -9.79 5.05 -6.23
CA LEU A 124 -9.00 3.96 -6.79
C LEU A 124 -9.19 3.94 -8.31
N SER A 125 -8.15 4.33 -9.04
CA SER A 125 -8.08 4.32 -10.50
C SER A 125 -7.35 3.09 -11.00
N TRP A 126 -7.78 2.54 -12.14
CA TRP A 126 -7.15 1.38 -12.77
C TRP A 126 -7.05 1.54 -14.27
N ILE A 127 -5.90 1.15 -14.82
CA ILE A 127 -5.62 1.13 -16.25
C ILE A 127 -5.04 -0.25 -16.60
N PRO A 128 -5.41 -0.86 -17.74
CA PRO A 128 -4.83 -2.14 -18.14
C PRO A 128 -3.31 -2.07 -18.26
N ALA A 129 -2.61 -3.08 -17.73
CA ALA A 129 -1.15 -3.14 -17.66
C ALA A 129 -0.44 -2.92 -19.02
N LYS A 130 -1.07 -3.34 -20.12
CA LYS A 130 -0.58 -3.09 -21.48
C LYS A 130 -0.42 -1.59 -21.78
N TYR A 131 -1.38 -0.76 -21.37
CA TYR A 131 -1.32 0.69 -21.58
C TYR A 131 -0.37 1.36 -20.59
N VAL A 132 -0.38 0.91 -19.33
CA VAL A 132 0.52 1.40 -18.27
C VAL A 132 1.98 1.26 -18.69
N LYS A 133 2.37 0.08 -19.19
CA LYS A 133 3.73 -0.17 -19.68
C LYS A 133 4.11 0.74 -20.86
N ARG A 134 3.18 1.02 -21.77
CA ARG A 134 3.42 1.93 -22.90
C ARG A 134 3.62 3.37 -22.43
N LEU A 135 2.75 3.85 -21.53
CA LEU A 135 2.82 5.20 -20.98
C LEU A 135 4.11 5.41 -20.18
N TYR A 136 4.51 4.42 -19.38
CA TYR A 136 5.76 4.47 -18.64
C TYR A 136 6.96 4.53 -19.58
N ASN A 137 7.02 3.67 -20.60
CA ASN A 137 8.09 3.69 -21.59
C ASN A 137 8.13 5.02 -22.36
N LEU A 138 6.96 5.57 -22.73
CA LEU A 138 6.88 6.90 -23.35
C LEU A 138 7.55 7.97 -22.48
N GLY A 139 7.28 7.98 -21.17
CA GLY A 139 7.95 8.88 -20.23
C GLY A 139 9.46 8.68 -20.18
N ARG A 140 9.94 7.44 -20.26
CA ARG A 140 11.38 7.15 -20.32
C ARG A 140 12.02 7.69 -21.60
N ASP A 141 11.40 7.41 -22.74
CA ASP A 141 11.90 7.80 -24.06
C ASP A 141 12.01 9.34 -24.15
N LEU A 142 10.99 10.07 -23.67
CA LEU A 142 10.99 11.54 -23.60
C LEU A 142 12.16 12.13 -22.80
N SER A 143 12.68 11.38 -21.82
CA SER A 143 13.81 11.83 -20.99
C SER A 143 15.17 11.36 -21.49
N GLY A 144 15.21 10.39 -22.41
CA GLY A 144 16.44 9.86 -23.00
C GLY A 144 16.82 10.53 -24.33
N GLU A 145 15.95 11.38 -24.88
CA GLU A 145 16.22 12.21 -26.07
C GLU A 145 16.94 13.55 -25.75
N GLU A 146 17.26 13.81 -24.48
CA GLU A 146 18.15 14.92 -24.03
C GLU A 146 19.57 14.41 -23.72
#